data_AF-A0A1P8FIR6-F1
#
_entry.id   AF-A0A1P8FIR6-F1
#
_cell.length_a   1.000
_cell.length_b   1.000
_cell.length_c   1.000
_cell.angle_alpha   90.00
_cell.angle_beta   90.00
_cell.angle_gamma   90.00
#
_symmetry.space_group_name_H-M   'P 1'
#
loop_
_entity.id
_entity.type
_entity.pdbx_description
1 polymer ?
#
loop_
_entity_poly.entity_id
_entity_poly.type
_entity_poly.pdbx_seq_one_letter_code
_entity_poly.pdbx_strand_id
1 'polypeptide(L)'
;MAASLGTIRTMNRTTLALAALLAALPAAAQQTQETEDLSALLKSTVAARALVSTAVDECTSRYAELVDPALDAKMEWEARNTPIEERARDLAGRMGAKYAASTSFLGYEVKRKALLAETEAETVLRAKETVTRNLEARPVPERIGVCRDLLKSVHDGKMDFAVTQPNAYKILQSNR
;
A
#
# COMPACT_ATOMS: atom_id res chain seq x y z
N MET A 1 76.14 29.62 -23.27
CA MET A 1 75.87 29.39 -21.84
C MET A 1 74.62 28.51 -21.76
N ALA A 2 74.73 27.18 -21.65
CA ALA A 2 75.05 26.38 -20.46
C ALA A 2 73.95 26.41 -19.36
N ALA A 3 73.14 25.35 -19.37
CA ALA A 3 72.64 24.52 -18.26
C ALA A 3 71.62 25.00 -17.17
N SER A 4 70.77 24.01 -16.81
CA SER A 4 70.13 23.71 -15.51
C SER A 4 68.72 24.28 -15.27
N LEU A 5 67.64 23.47 -15.38
CA LEU A 5 67.08 22.48 -14.43
C LEU A 5 66.53 23.07 -13.11
N GLY A 6 65.24 22.80 -12.88
CA GLY A 6 64.48 23.00 -11.64
C GLY A 6 63.10 23.59 -11.99
N THR A 7 61.95 22.94 -11.86
CA THR A 7 61.55 21.92 -10.90
C THR A 7 60.22 21.32 -11.37
N ILE A 8 60.14 20.00 -11.55
CA ILE A 8 58.86 19.28 -11.57
C ILE A 8 58.46 19.09 -10.12
N ARG A 9 57.32 19.64 -9.70
CA ARG A 9 56.56 19.07 -8.56
C ARG A 9 55.07 19.38 -8.68
N THR A 10 54.37 18.37 -9.20
CA THR A 10 53.16 17.79 -8.59
C THR A 10 52.06 18.76 -8.18
N MET A 11 51.07 18.93 -9.06
CA MET A 11 49.67 19.06 -8.60
C MET A 11 48.81 18.04 -9.35
N ASN A 12 48.66 16.90 -8.67
CA ASN A 12 47.41 16.19 -8.46
C ASN A 12 46.54 15.87 -9.67
N ARG A 13 46.77 14.68 -10.21
CA ARG A 13 45.81 13.85 -10.96
C ARG A 13 44.54 13.46 -10.16
N THR A 14 44.31 14.01 -8.98
CA THR A 14 43.19 13.64 -8.08
C THR A 14 41.90 14.44 -8.32
N THR A 15 41.91 15.52 -9.10
CA THR A 15 40.68 16.27 -9.41
C THR A 15 39.92 15.76 -10.62
N LEU A 16 40.55 14.97 -11.49
CA LEU A 16 39.87 14.35 -12.65
C LEU A 16 39.12 13.05 -12.30
N ALA A 17 39.34 12.48 -11.11
CA ALA A 17 38.64 11.27 -10.66
C ALA A 17 37.26 11.55 -10.02
N LEU A 18 36.99 12.80 -9.61
CA LEU A 18 35.74 13.14 -8.92
C LEU A 18 34.57 13.46 -9.89
N ALA A 19 34.87 13.79 -11.15
CA ALA A 19 33.84 14.01 -12.18
C ALA A 19 33.33 12.71 -12.83
N ALA A 20 34.05 11.59 -12.67
CA ALA A 20 33.66 10.29 -13.22
C ALA A 20 32.86 9.41 -12.24
N LEU A 21 32.90 9.70 -10.92
CA LEU A 21 32.16 8.91 -9.92
C LEU A 21 30.71 9.37 -9.71
N LEU A 22 30.32 10.54 -10.21
CA LEU A 22 28.96 11.06 -10.10
C LEU A 22 28.04 10.66 -11.26
N ALA A 23 28.56 9.92 -12.26
CA ALA A 23 27.77 9.40 -13.38
C ALA A 23 27.23 7.97 -13.15
N ALA A 24 27.42 7.38 -11.96
CA ALA A 24 27.20 5.95 -11.73
C ALA A 24 26.26 5.60 -10.56
N LEU A 25 25.32 6.46 -10.17
CA LEU A 25 24.28 6.09 -9.18
C LEU A 25 22.85 6.52 -9.57
N PRO A 26 22.21 5.85 -10.55
CA PRO A 26 20.75 5.77 -10.59
C PRO A 26 20.20 4.45 -10.00
N ALA A 27 21.02 3.40 -9.83
CA ALA A 27 20.50 2.06 -9.52
C ALA A 27 19.96 1.91 -8.08
N ALA A 28 20.61 2.54 -7.08
CA ALA A 28 20.24 2.38 -5.67
C ALA A 28 18.97 3.16 -5.27
N ALA A 29 18.68 4.30 -5.90
CA ALA A 29 17.48 5.08 -5.62
C ALA A 29 16.23 4.43 -6.25
N GLN A 30 16.37 3.94 -7.48
CA GLN A 30 15.27 3.30 -8.22
C GLN A 30 14.78 2.02 -7.53
N GLN A 31 15.71 1.18 -7.04
CA GLN A 31 15.39 -0.09 -6.41
C GLN A 31 14.69 0.08 -5.04
N THR A 32 14.97 1.18 -4.34
CA THR A 32 14.29 1.52 -3.08
C THR A 32 12.83 1.91 -3.34
N GLN A 33 12.58 2.81 -4.30
CA GLN A 33 11.22 3.23 -4.66
C GLN A 33 10.37 2.06 -5.19
N GLU A 34 10.92 1.21 -6.06
CA GLU A 34 10.19 0.03 -6.57
C GLU A 34 9.82 -0.94 -5.45
N THR A 35 10.66 -1.08 -4.42
CA THR A 35 10.38 -1.94 -3.26
C THR A 35 9.28 -1.34 -2.37
N GLU A 36 9.29 -0.02 -2.17
CA GLU A 36 8.24 0.70 -1.45
C GLU A 36 6.90 0.63 -2.18
N ASP A 37 6.89 0.85 -3.49
CA ASP A 37 5.71 0.77 -4.34
C ASP A 37 5.13 -0.65 -4.35
N LEU A 38 5.98 -1.68 -4.44
CA LEU A 38 5.56 -3.08 -4.32
C LEU A 38 4.91 -3.37 -2.96
N SER A 39 5.53 -2.91 -1.87
CA SER A 39 4.97 -3.06 -0.52
C SER A 39 3.62 -2.37 -0.39
N ALA A 40 3.51 -1.12 -0.87
CA ALA A 40 2.26 -0.36 -0.86
C ALA A 40 1.14 -1.07 -1.65
N LEU A 41 1.44 -1.58 -2.84
CA LEU A 41 0.48 -2.34 -3.64
C LEU A 41 0.05 -3.62 -2.92
N LEU A 42 0.98 -4.43 -2.41
CA LEU A 42 0.66 -5.66 -1.69
C LEU A 42 -0.26 -5.39 -0.49
N LYS A 43 0.11 -4.44 0.38
CA LYS A 43 -0.71 -4.05 1.55
C LYS A 43 -2.12 -3.62 1.15
N SER A 44 -2.23 -2.80 0.11
CA SER A 44 -3.52 -2.25 -0.33
C SER A 44 -4.52 -3.31 -0.81
N THR A 45 -4.03 -4.44 -1.34
CA THR A 45 -4.89 -5.51 -1.88
C THR A 45 -5.70 -6.25 -0.82
N VAL A 46 -5.29 -6.18 0.45
CA VAL A 46 -6.01 -6.80 1.57
C VAL A 46 -6.64 -5.74 2.48
N ALA A 47 -5.99 -4.58 2.66
CA ALA A 47 -6.44 -3.58 3.62
C ALA A 47 -7.82 -2.99 3.28
N ALA A 48 -8.09 -2.63 2.01
CA ALA A 48 -9.37 -2.01 1.64
C ALA A 48 -10.56 -2.95 1.88
N ARG A 49 -10.43 -4.21 1.43
CA ARG A 49 -11.44 -5.25 1.64
C ARG A 49 -11.63 -5.60 3.12
N ALA A 50 -10.53 -5.74 3.88
CA ALA A 50 -10.58 -6.03 5.30
C ALA A 50 -11.33 -4.94 6.08
N LEU A 51 -11.08 -3.67 5.74
CA LEU A 51 -11.76 -2.52 6.35
C LEU A 51 -13.28 -2.57 6.13
N VAL A 52 -13.73 -2.76 4.88
CA VAL A 52 -15.17 -2.80 4.55
C VAL A 52 -15.83 -4.04 5.13
N SER A 53 -15.19 -5.20 5.04
CA SER A 53 -15.74 -6.44 5.60
C SER A 53 -15.89 -6.34 7.12
N THR A 54 -14.90 -5.78 7.82
CA THR A 54 -14.99 -5.58 9.28
C THR A 54 -16.10 -4.60 9.65
N ALA A 55 -16.26 -3.51 8.91
CA ALA A 55 -17.34 -2.54 9.13
C ALA A 55 -18.72 -3.18 8.97
N VAL A 56 -18.90 -3.99 7.92
CA VAL A 56 -20.14 -4.75 7.67
C VAL A 56 -20.39 -5.77 8.77
N ASP A 57 -19.40 -6.58 9.12
CA ASP A 57 -19.52 -7.65 10.11
C ASP A 57 -19.84 -7.10 11.51
N GLU A 58 -19.22 -5.99 11.93
CA GLU A 58 -19.52 -5.35 13.22
C GLU A 58 -20.95 -4.80 13.29
N CYS A 59 -21.52 -4.34 12.17
CA CYS A 59 -22.89 -3.84 12.14
C CYS A 59 -23.93 -4.96 12.05
N THR A 60 -23.69 -5.98 11.21
CA THR A 60 -24.64 -7.10 11.03
C THR A 60 -24.65 -8.07 12.20
N SER A 61 -23.53 -8.24 12.91
CA SER A 61 -23.48 -9.06 14.13
C SER A 61 -24.31 -8.49 15.29
N ARG A 62 -24.61 -7.18 15.27
CA ARG A 62 -25.36 -6.48 16.33
C ARG A 62 -26.80 -6.18 15.94
N TYR A 63 -27.07 -5.93 14.66
CA TYR A 63 -28.36 -5.43 14.17
C TYR A 63 -28.84 -6.24 12.97
N ALA A 64 -29.76 -7.18 13.20
CA ALA A 64 -30.30 -8.07 12.17
C ALA A 64 -30.99 -7.30 11.02
N GLU A 65 -31.66 -6.19 11.31
CA GLU A 65 -32.30 -5.34 10.28
C GLU A 65 -31.33 -4.65 9.32
N LEU A 66 -30.02 -4.71 9.60
CA LEU A 66 -28.98 -4.15 8.75
C LEU A 66 -28.31 -5.20 7.87
N VAL A 67 -28.67 -6.49 7.96
CA VAL A 67 -28.02 -7.56 7.19
C VAL A 67 -28.13 -7.31 5.69
N ASP A 68 -29.34 -7.20 5.16
CA ASP A 68 -29.58 -6.99 3.73
C ASP A 68 -28.92 -5.71 3.19
N PRO A 69 -29.14 -4.50 3.75
CA PRO A 69 -28.50 -3.29 3.25
C PRO A 69 -26.98 -3.31 3.40
N ALA A 70 -26.43 -4.04 4.38
CA ALA A 70 -24.99 -4.18 4.52
C ALA A 70 -24.39 -5.09 3.45
N LEU A 71 -25.07 -6.19 3.11
CA LEU A 71 -24.66 -7.07 2.03
C LEU A 71 -24.75 -6.37 0.67
N ASP A 72 -25.82 -5.61 0.41
CA ASP A 72 -25.98 -4.81 -0.80
C ASP A 72 -24.83 -3.79 -0.93
N ALA A 73 -24.56 -3.01 0.12
CA ALA A 73 -23.47 -2.04 0.13
C ALA A 73 -22.11 -2.70 -0.10
N LYS A 74 -21.87 -3.88 0.49
CA LYS A 74 -20.64 -4.66 0.29
C LYS A 74 -20.51 -5.13 -1.17
N MET A 75 -21.58 -5.69 -1.74
CA MET A 75 -21.57 -6.18 -3.13
C MET A 75 -21.30 -5.06 -4.13
N GLU A 76 -21.92 -3.89 -3.94
CA GLU A 76 -21.66 -2.72 -4.78
C GLU A 76 -20.22 -2.20 -4.64
N TRP A 77 -19.70 -2.17 -3.42
CA TRP A 77 -18.31 -1.85 -3.18
C TRP A 77 -17.39 -2.84 -3.88
N GLU A 78 -17.65 -4.15 -3.78
CA GLU A 78 -16.87 -5.20 -4.45
C GLU A 78 -16.92 -5.03 -5.98
N ALA A 79 -18.07 -4.71 -6.55
CA ALA A 79 -18.22 -4.46 -7.98
C ALA A 79 -17.36 -3.28 -8.47
N ARG A 80 -17.27 -2.20 -7.68
CA ARG A 80 -16.41 -1.04 -8.00
C ARG A 80 -14.93 -1.31 -7.80
N ASN A 81 -14.57 -2.08 -6.77
CA ASN A 81 -13.19 -2.17 -6.28
C ASN A 81 -12.44 -3.43 -6.72
N THR A 82 -13.13 -4.55 -6.99
CA THR A 82 -12.48 -5.80 -7.43
C THR A 82 -11.58 -5.61 -8.66
N PRO A 83 -12.01 -4.90 -9.74
CA PRO A 83 -11.13 -4.69 -10.90
C PRO A 83 -9.87 -3.88 -10.56
N ILE A 84 -9.97 -2.96 -9.59
CA ILE A 84 -8.83 -2.14 -9.14
C ILE A 84 -7.87 -2.99 -8.30
N GLU A 85 -8.40 -3.82 -7.40
CA GLU A 85 -7.60 -4.75 -6.59
C GLU A 85 -6.92 -5.82 -7.45
N GLU A 86 -7.58 -6.33 -8.49
CA GLU A 86 -6.98 -7.24 -9.46
C GLU A 86 -5.80 -6.59 -10.16
N ARG A 87 -5.98 -5.36 -10.64
CA ARG A 87 -4.90 -4.61 -11.27
C ARG A 87 -3.74 -4.34 -10.31
N ALA A 88 -4.03 -4.05 -9.04
CA ALA A 88 -3.02 -3.91 -7.99
C ALA A 88 -2.24 -5.20 -7.76
N ARG A 89 -2.95 -6.34 -7.68
CA ARG A 89 -2.34 -7.67 -7.57
C ARG A 89 -1.46 -8.00 -8.77
N ASP A 90 -1.92 -7.71 -9.98
CA ASP A 90 -1.16 -7.96 -11.21
C ASP A 90 0.11 -7.12 -11.28
N LEU A 91 0.02 -5.83 -10.97
CA LEU A 91 1.20 -4.95 -10.95
C LEU A 91 2.18 -5.38 -9.87
N ALA A 92 1.71 -5.67 -8.66
CA ALA A 92 2.52 -6.21 -7.58
C ALA A 92 3.17 -7.55 -7.96
N GLY A 93 2.46 -8.43 -8.69
CA GLY A 93 3.00 -9.69 -9.19
C GLY A 93 4.17 -9.47 -10.18
N ARG A 94 4.01 -8.54 -11.12
CA ARG A 94 5.08 -8.19 -12.08
C ARG A 94 6.30 -7.58 -11.39
N MET A 95 6.11 -6.66 -10.45
CA MET A 95 7.19 -6.06 -9.68
C MET A 95 7.86 -7.07 -8.75
N GLY A 96 7.06 -7.89 -8.08
CA GLY A 96 7.50 -8.97 -7.21
C GLY A 96 8.35 -10.02 -7.93
N ALA A 97 7.98 -10.38 -9.18
CA ALA A 97 8.78 -11.29 -10.00
C ALA A 97 10.18 -10.74 -10.29
N LYS A 98 10.29 -9.44 -10.61
CA LYS A 98 11.60 -8.77 -10.81
C LYS A 98 12.42 -8.75 -9.52
N TYR A 99 11.78 -8.45 -8.38
CA TYR A 99 12.44 -8.44 -7.07
C TYR A 99 12.90 -9.84 -6.63
N ALA A 100 12.07 -10.86 -6.86
CA ALA A 100 12.38 -12.25 -6.55
C ALA A 100 13.58 -12.76 -7.37
N ALA A 101 13.69 -12.35 -8.64
CA ALA A 101 14.80 -12.71 -9.51
C ALA A 101 16.14 -12.10 -9.06
N SER A 102 16.14 -10.96 -8.35
CA SER A 102 17.37 -10.30 -7.87
C SER A 102 17.79 -10.71 -6.46
N THR A 103 16.96 -11.47 -5.72
CA THR A 103 17.22 -11.83 -4.32
C THR A 103 17.09 -13.34 -4.08
N SER A 104 15.86 -13.85 -4.01
CA SER A 104 15.50 -15.28 -3.91
C SER A 104 13.99 -15.41 -3.92
N PHE A 105 13.44 -16.29 -4.78
CA PHE A 105 11.99 -16.50 -4.89
C PHE A 105 11.35 -16.98 -3.58
N LEU A 106 11.95 -17.99 -2.92
CA LEU A 106 11.39 -18.55 -1.68
C LEU A 106 11.39 -17.51 -0.55
N GLY A 107 12.47 -16.75 -0.42
CA GLY A 107 12.58 -15.69 0.59
C GLY A 107 11.55 -14.56 0.34
N TYR A 108 11.33 -14.20 -0.93
CA TYR A 108 10.30 -13.24 -1.30
C TYR A 108 8.88 -13.73 -0.98
N GLU A 109 8.52 -14.95 -1.36
CA GLU A 109 7.17 -15.48 -1.14
C GLU A 109 6.82 -15.60 0.35
N VAL A 110 7.77 -16.01 1.20
CA VAL A 110 7.58 -16.04 2.66
C VAL A 110 7.32 -14.63 3.19
N LYS A 111 8.13 -13.64 2.81
CA LYS A 111 7.94 -12.23 3.21
C LYS A 111 6.62 -11.67 2.71
N ARG A 112 6.25 -11.95 1.45
CA ARG A 112 4.99 -11.50 0.85
C ARG A 112 3.79 -12.03 1.63
N LYS A 113 3.76 -13.32 1.94
CA LYS A 113 2.66 -13.93 2.71
C LYS A 113 2.58 -13.36 4.12
N ALA A 114 3.71 -13.20 4.80
CA ALA A 114 3.77 -12.59 6.13
C ALA A 114 3.24 -11.14 6.10
N LEU A 115 3.67 -10.34 5.13
CA LEU A 115 3.25 -8.95 4.96
C LEU A 115 1.73 -8.84 4.74
N LEU A 116 1.16 -9.67 3.88
CA LEU A 116 -0.28 -9.67 3.61
C LEU A 116 -1.08 -10.06 4.86
N ALA A 117 -0.67 -11.14 5.54
CA ALA A 117 -1.35 -11.60 6.75
C ALA A 117 -1.27 -10.58 7.90
N GLU A 118 -0.10 -9.97 8.12
CA GLU A 118 0.09 -8.92 9.12
C GLU A 118 -0.76 -7.70 8.82
N THR A 119 -0.78 -7.26 7.56
CA THR A 119 -1.56 -6.09 7.13
C THR A 119 -3.06 -6.33 7.29
N GLU A 120 -3.54 -7.52 6.90
CA GLU A 120 -4.94 -7.90 7.08
C GLU A 120 -5.30 -7.91 8.57
N ALA A 121 -4.51 -8.59 9.41
CA ALA A 121 -4.75 -8.68 10.85
C ALA A 121 -4.75 -7.30 11.52
N GLU A 122 -3.77 -6.45 11.21
CA GLU A 122 -3.67 -5.08 11.72
C GLU A 122 -4.88 -4.23 11.28
N THR A 123 -5.30 -4.37 10.02
CA THR A 123 -6.45 -3.63 9.48
C THR A 123 -7.75 -4.06 10.14
N VAL A 124 -7.98 -5.37 10.27
CA VAL A 124 -9.16 -5.93 10.97
C VAL A 124 -9.19 -5.45 12.42
N LEU A 125 -8.08 -5.55 13.13
CA LEU A 125 -7.99 -5.11 14.53
C LEU A 125 -8.34 -3.63 14.68
N ARG A 126 -7.68 -2.75 13.90
CA ARG A 126 -7.93 -1.30 13.97
C ARG A 126 -9.34 -0.92 13.55
N ALA A 127 -9.87 -1.53 12.49
CA ALA A 127 -11.22 -1.29 12.02
C ALA A 127 -12.23 -1.69 13.08
N LYS A 128 -12.09 -2.88 13.67
CA LYS A 128 -12.95 -3.39 14.73
C LYS A 128 -12.93 -2.49 15.96
N GLU A 129 -11.76 -2.11 16.44
CA GLU A 129 -11.61 -1.20 17.58
C GLU A 129 -12.26 0.15 17.30
N THR A 130 -12.08 0.69 16.09
CA THR A 130 -12.64 1.99 15.70
C THR A 130 -14.17 1.95 15.63
N VAL A 131 -14.74 0.94 14.96
CA VAL A 131 -16.19 0.77 14.86
C VAL A 131 -16.79 0.53 16.25
N THR A 132 -16.20 -0.38 17.03
CA THR A 132 -16.66 -0.67 18.41
C THR A 132 -16.63 0.58 19.27
N ARG A 133 -15.52 1.33 19.29
CA ARG A 133 -15.39 2.57 20.05
C ARG A 133 -16.43 3.61 19.63
N ASN A 134 -16.65 3.77 18.33
CA ASN A 134 -17.63 4.73 17.81
C ASN A 134 -19.07 4.35 18.19
N LEU A 135 -19.40 3.06 18.21
CA LEU A 135 -20.71 2.58 18.65
C LEU A 135 -20.87 2.71 20.16
N GLU A 136 -19.85 2.37 20.93
CA GLU A 136 -19.89 2.43 22.40
C GLU A 136 -19.92 3.86 22.94
N ALA A 137 -19.36 4.82 22.20
CA ALA A 137 -19.46 6.25 22.50
C ALA A 137 -20.90 6.80 22.36
N ARG A 138 -21.85 6.03 21.81
CA ARG A 138 -23.24 6.44 21.61
C ARG A 138 -24.21 5.68 22.52
N PRO A 139 -25.30 6.35 22.97
CA PRO A 139 -26.43 5.67 23.61
C PRO A 139 -26.98 4.56 22.71
N VAL A 140 -27.48 3.47 23.32
CA VAL A 140 -28.00 2.29 22.60
C VAL A 140 -28.99 2.65 21.47
N PRO A 141 -29.96 3.57 21.66
CA PRO A 141 -30.89 3.93 20.59
C PRO A 141 -30.25 4.53 19.34
N GLU A 142 -29.07 5.16 19.46
CA GLU A 142 -28.42 5.88 18.36
C GLU A 142 -27.44 5.00 17.55
N ARG A 143 -27.01 3.87 18.11
CA ARG A 143 -25.98 3.01 17.51
C ARG A 143 -26.38 2.46 16.14
N ILE A 144 -27.66 2.19 15.95
CA ILE A 144 -28.17 1.72 14.66
C ILE A 144 -28.08 2.78 13.57
N GLY A 145 -28.26 4.05 13.93
CA GLY A 145 -28.04 5.19 13.04
C GLY A 145 -26.59 5.28 12.59
N VAL A 146 -25.64 5.11 13.52
CA VAL A 146 -24.20 5.07 13.20
C VAL A 146 -23.86 3.95 12.21
N CYS A 147 -24.41 2.75 12.42
CA CYS A 147 -24.22 1.67 11.48
C CYS A 147 -24.83 1.97 10.11
N ARG A 148 -26.03 2.56 10.04
CA ARG A 148 -26.62 3.00 8.77
C ARG A 148 -25.75 4.03 8.06
N ASP A 149 -25.18 4.99 8.78
CA ASP A 149 -24.28 6.01 8.21
C ASP A 149 -22.97 5.41 7.69
N LEU A 150 -22.44 4.40 8.41
CA LEU A 150 -21.26 3.66 7.99
C LEU A 150 -21.53 2.86 6.69
N LEU A 151 -22.63 2.11 6.64
CA LEU A 151 -23.04 1.37 5.44
C LEU A 151 -23.34 2.31 4.26
N LYS A 152 -23.98 3.44 4.53
CA LYS A 152 -24.17 4.50 3.53
C LYS A 152 -22.84 5.03 3.01
N SER A 153 -21.82 5.15 3.86
CA SER A 153 -20.48 5.56 3.41
C SER A 153 -19.80 4.52 2.52
N VAL A 154 -20.05 3.22 2.73
CA VAL A 154 -19.63 2.15 1.82
C VAL A 154 -20.36 2.26 0.48
N HIS A 155 -21.69 2.39 0.52
CA HIS A 155 -22.55 2.57 -0.67
C HIS A 155 -22.12 3.78 -1.50
N ASP A 156 -21.96 4.94 -0.86
CA ASP A 156 -21.58 6.22 -1.47
C ASP A 156 -20.10 6.26 -1.95
N GLY A 157 -19.34 5.16 -1.84
CA GLY A 157 -17.96 5.04 -2.32
C GLY A 157 -16.90 5.73 -1.47
N LYS A 158 -17.24 6.20 -0.26
CA LYS A 158 -16.28 6.87 0.65
C LYS A 158 -15.26 5.92 1.26
N MET A 159 -15.49 4.61 1.12
CA MET A 159 -14.58 3.56 1.54
C MET A 159 -13.96 2.81 0.35
N ASP A 160 -14.11 3.33 -0.87
CA ASP A 160 -13.49 2.74 -2.06
C ASP A 160 -11.96 2.73 -1.95
N PHE A 161 -11.32 1.82 -2.68
CA PHE A 161 -9.88 1.61 -2.74
C PHE A 161 -9.13 2.92 -3.04
N ALA A 162 -9.64 3.72 -3.99
CA ALA A 162 -9.03 5.00 -4.36
C ALA A 162 -9.00 6.02 -3.20
N VAL A 163 -9.95 5.92 -2.28
CA VAL A 163 -10.08 6.81 -1.12
C VAL A 163 -9.25 6.30 0.05
N THR A 164 -9.32 4.99 0.32
CA THR A 164 -8.68 4.38 1.50
C THR A 164 -7.21 4.04 1.27
N GLN A 165 -6.81 3.81 0.02
CA GLN A 165 -5.44 3.45 -0.39
C GLN A 165 -4.90 4.42 -1.47
N PRO A 166 -4.87 5.74 -1.21
CA PRO A 166 -4.60 6.75 -2.23
C PRO A 166 -3.20 6.62 -2.84
N ASN A 167 -2.21 6.18 -2.06
CA ASN A 167 -0.85 5.97 -2.56
C ASN A 167 -0.78 4.80 -3.56
N ALA A 168 -1.39 3.66 -3.23
CA ALA A 168 -1.48 2.53 -4.15
C ALA A 168 -2.27 2.90 -5.41
N TYR A 169 -3.35 3.66 -5.26
CA TYR A 169 -4.14 4.14 -6.39
C TYR A 169 -3.34 5.06 -7.32
N LYS A 170 -2.51 5.97 -6.78
CA LYS A 170 -1.58 6.79 -7.58
C LYS A 170 -0.57 5.93 -8.34
N ILE A 171 0.03 4.92 -7.70
CA ILE A 171 0.95 3.98 -8.37
C ILE A 171 0.26 3.30 -9.56
N LEU A 172 -1.00 2.88 -9.40
CA LEU A 172 -1.80 2.30 -10.49
C LEU A 172 -2.06 3.31 -11.61
N GLN A 173 -2.32 4.58 -11.30
CA GLN A 173 -2.54 5.61 -12.32
C GLN A 173 -1.29 5.89 -13.14
N SER A 174 -0.11 5.90 -12.52
CA SER A 174 1.18 6.13 -13.19
C SER A 174 1.62 4.96 -14.07
N ASN A 175 1.04 3.77 -13.88
CA ASN A 175 1.33 2.54 -14.63
C ASN A 175 0.14 2.14 -15.54
N ARG A 176 -0.53 3.13 -16.14
CA ARG A 176 -1.60 2.94 -17.14
C ARG A 176 -1.05 2.74 -18.54
#